data_AF-D3Y3W3-F1
#
_entry.id   AF-D3Y3W3-F1
#
_cell.length_a   1.000
_cell.length_b   1.000
_cell.length_c   1.000
_cell.angle_alpha   90.00
_cell.angle_beta   90.00
_cell.angle_gamma   90.00
#
_symmetry.space_group_name_H-M   'P 1'
#
loop_
_entity.id
_entity.type
_entity.pdbx_description
1 polymer ?
#
loop_
_entity_poly.entity_id
_entity_poly.type
_entity_poly.pdbx_seq_one_letter_code
_entity_poly.pdbx_strand_id
1 'polypeptide(L)' 'YGIENYEKYPTALEDHFGGSQRATVLSAAAGSAASLATGNANAGLSAWYLCMYLHKEALGRLGFFG' A
#
# COMPACT_ATOMS: atom_id res chain seq x y z
N TYR A 1 -5.54 8.03 0.14
CA TYR A 1 -6.70 7.10 0.15
C TYR A 1 -6.49 5.82 0.95
N GLY A 2 -5.65 4.87 0.50
CA GLY A 2 -5.51 3.57 1.19
C GLY A 2 -5.06 3.70 2.65
N ILE A 3 -4.08 4.57 2.93
CA ILE A 3 -3.56 4.82 4.29
C ILE A 3 -4.62 5.49 5.16
N GLU A 4 -5.28 6.53 4.64
CA GLU A 4 -6.36 7.25 5.33
C GLU A 4 -7.49 6.33 5.80
N ASN A 5 -7.82 5.27 5.05
CA ASN A 5 -8.84 4.31 5.48
C ASN A 5 -8.43 3.55 6.75
N TYR A 6 -7.15 3.22 6.91
CA TYR A 6 -6.66 2.59 8.15
C TYR A 6 -6.60 3.58 9.32
N GLU A 7 -6.44 4.88 9.06
CA GLU A 7 -6.50 5.93 10.08
C GLU A 7 -7.95 6.23 10.51
N LYS A 8 -8.87 6.25 9.54
CA LYS A 8 -10.28 6.57 9.76
C LYS A 8 -11.08 5.42 10.39
N TYR A 9 -10.71 4.18 10.10
CA TYR A 9 -11.42 2.98 10.58
C TYR A 9 -10.49 2.11 11.41
N PRO A 10 -10.43 2.31 12.75
CA PRO A 10 -9.53 1.57 13.63
C PRO A 10 -9.70 0.05 13.55
N THR A 11 -10.92 -0.43 13.31
CA THR A 11 -11.23 -1.85 13.13
C THR A 11 -10.58 -2.44 11.87
N ALA A 12 -10.40 -1.65 10.81
CA ALA A 12 -9.68 -2.10 9.62
C ALA A 12 -8.16 -2.23 9.88
N LEU A 13 -7.62 -1.37 10.75
CA LEU A 13 -6.21 -1.45 11.17
C LEU A 13 -5.97 -2.60 12.14
N GLU A 14 -6.97 -2.96 12.96
CA GLU A 14 -6.96 -4.15 13.81
C GLU A 14 -7.09 -5.45 13.00
N ASP A 15 -8.01 -5.51 12.04
CA ASP A 15 -8.19 -6.68 11.17
C ASP A 15 -6.93 -6.94 10.33
N HIS A 16 -6.37 -5.89 9.72
CA HIS A 16 -5.05 -5.95 9.10
C HIS A 16 -3.95 -5.51 10.09
N PHE A 17 -3.83 -6.19 11.24
CA PHE A 17 -2.85 -5.84 12.28
C PHE A 17 -1.40 -5.86 11.77
N GLY A 18 -1.08 -6.75 10.84
CA GLY A 18 0.25 -6.91 10.27
C GLY A 18 0.61 -5.78 9.30
N GLY A 19 1.73 -5.10 9.56
CA GLY A 19 2.24 -4.06 8.66
C GLY A 19 2.51 -4.58 7.23
N SER A 20 2.99 -5.82 7.10
CA SER A 20 3.21 -6.47 5.81
C SER A 20 1.91 -6.64 5.02
N GLN A 21 0.82 -7.04 5.67
CA GLN A 21 -0.49 -7.20 5.02
C GLN A 21 -0.98 -5.85 4.49
N ARG A 22 -0.93 -4.80 5.33
CA ARG A 22 -1.30 -3.44 4.91
C ARG A 22 -0.45 -2.99 3.74
N ALA A 23 0.88 -3.09 3.84
CA ALA A 23 1.80 -2.71 2.77
C ALA A 23 1.43 -3.39 1.44
N THR A 24 1.24 -4.72 1.44
CA THR A 24 0.85 -5.48 0.25
C THR A 24 -0.47 -5.01 -0.33
N VAL A 25 -1.52 -4.84 0.48
CA VAL A 25 -2.85 -4.44 0.00
C VAL A 25 -2.82 -3.05 -0.64
N LEU A 26 -2.12 -2.08 -0.03
CA LEU A 26 -2.01 -0.74 -0.61
C LEU A 26 -1.23 -0.74 -1.93
N SER A 27 -0.08 -1.43 -1.98
CA SER A 27 0.72 -1.46 -3.20
C SER A 27 0.06 -2.24 -4.33
N ALA A 28 -0.73 -3.27 -4.01
CA ALA A 28 -1.56 -3.95 -5.00
C ALA A 28 -2.58 -3.01 -5.63
N ALA A 29 -3.31 -2.25 -4.81
CA ALA A 29 -4.28 -1.27 -5.31
C ALA A 29 -3.61 -0.20 -6.18
N ALA A 30 -2.46 0.34 -5.74
CA ALA A 30 -1.71 1.35 -6.49
C ALA A 30 -1.16 0.81 -7.83
N GLY A 31 -0.58 -0.40 -7.81
CA GLY A 31 -0.06 -1.06 -9.00
C GLY A 31 -1.15 -1.37 -10.01
N SER A 32 -2.28 -1.93 -9.57
CA SER A 32 -3.44 -2.20 -10.43
C SER A 32 -4.00 -0.94 -11.05
N ALA A 33 -4.17 0.15 -10.28
CA ALA A 33 -4.67 1.41 -10.81
C ALA A 33 -3.76 1.99 -11.89
N ALA A 34 -2.44 1.99 -11.67
CA ALA A 34 -1.48 2.48 -12.67
C ALA A 34 -1.42 1.60 -13.92
N SER A 35 -1.48 0.26 -13.78
CA SER A 35 -1.55 -0.64 -14.94
C SER A 35 -2.83 -0.44 -15.75
N LEU A 36 -3.98 -0.27 -15.08
CA LEU A 36 -5.25 -0.01 -15.76
C LEU A 36 -5.24 1.34 -16.48
N ALA A 37 -4.71 2.37 -15.85
CA ALA A 37 -4.65 3.72 -16.44
C ALA A 37 -3.72 3.80 -17.66
N THR A 38 -2.66 2.99 -17.69
CA THR A 38 -1.62 3.06 -18.74
C THR A 38 -1.68 1.93 -19.76
N GLY A 39 -2.42 0.86 -19.49
CA GLY A 39 -2.36 -0.38 -20.26
C GLY A 39 -0.99 -1.08 -20.21
N ASN A 40 -0.16 -0.77 -19.20
CA ASN A 40 1.23 -1.23 -19.12
C ASN A 40 1.58 -1.81 -17.73
N ALA A 41 2.05 -3.05 -17.71
CA ALA A 41 2.45 -3.74 -16.48
C ALA A 41 3.67 -3.11 -15.80
N ASN A 42 4.63 -2.57 -16.56
CA ASN A 42 5.83 -1.94 -15.99
C ASN A 42 5.49 -0.66 -15.22
N ALA A 43 4.54 0.13 -15.72
CA ALA A 43 4.07 1.32 -15.00
C ALA A 43 3.38 0.93 -13.69
N GLY A 44 2.63 -0.17 -13.67
CA GLY A 44 2.06 -0.74 -12.44
C GLY A 44 3.13 -1.20 -11.45
N LEU A 45 4.19 -1.86 -11.94
CA LEU A 45 5.32 -2.25 -11.10
C LEU A 45 6.03 -1.04 -10.49
N SER A 46 6.25 0.03 -11.28
CA SER A 46 6.78 1.29 -10.76
C SER A 46 5.89 1.89 -9.68
N ALA A 47 4.57 1.88 -9.87
CA ALA A 47 3.60 2.37 -8.88
C ALA A 47 3.57 1.52 -7.61
N TRP A 48 3.72 0.20 -7.72
CA TRP A 48 3.83 -0.71 -6.58
C TRP A 48 4.98 -0.31 -5.66
N TYR A 49 6.17 -0.11 -6.24
CA TYR A 49 7.36 0.28 -5.48
C TYR A 49 7.27 1.71 -4.95
N LEU A 50 6.72 2.65 -5.72
CA LEU A 50 6.45 4.00 -5.24
C LEU A 50 5.54 3.98 -4.00
N CYS A 51 4.48 3.17 -4.03
CA CYS A 51 3.58 3.02 -2.89
C CYS A 51 4.30 2.46 -1.65
N MET A 52 5.24 1.53 -1.81
CA MET A 52 6.06 1.04 -0.69
C MET A 52 6.88 2.15 -0.04
N TYR A 53 7.51 3.02 -0.84
CA TYR A 53 8.30 4.14 -0.32
C TYR A 53 7.42 5.16 0.41
N LEU A 54 6.30 5.55 -0.19
CA LEU A 54 5.37 6.50 0.42
C LEU A 54 4.74 5.95 1.71
N HIS A 55 4.38 4.66 1.73
CA HIS A 55 3.82 4.02 2.92
C HIS A 55 4.83 4.05 4.08
N LYS A 56 6.10 3.70 3.80
CA LYS A 56 7.17 3.71 4.81
C LYS A 56 7.35 5.10 5.43
N GLU A 57 7.42 6.14 4.60
CA GLU A 57 7.60 7.52 5.08
C GLU A 57 6.38 8.05 5.82
N ALA A 58 5.16 7.72 5.37
CA ALA A 58 3.94 8.20 5.99
C ALA A 58 3.70 7.62 7.40
N LEU A 59 4.00 6.33 7.62
CA LEU A 59 3.66 5.64 8.88
C LEU A 59 4.86 5.28 9.75
N GLY A 60 6.08 5.61 9.30
CA GLY A 60 7.34 5.23 9.95
C GLY A 60 7.57 3.72 10.03
N ARG A 61 6.75 2.92 9.33
CA ARG A 61 6.73 1.46 9.36
C ARG A 61 6.22 0.91 8.03
N LEU A 62 6.58 -0.32 7.71
CA LEU A 62 6.13 -1.02 6.51
C LEU A 62 5.74 -2.47 6.87
N GLY A 63 6.42 -3.46 6.28
CA GLY A 63 6.35 -4.86 6.66
C GLY A 63 7.57 -5.27 7.48
N PHE A 64 7.58 -6.53 7.91
CA PHE A 64 8.55 -7.06 8.87
C PHE A 64 10.02 -7.00 8.34
N PHE A 65 11.08 -6.97 9.16
CA PHE A 65 11.31 -7.72 10.41
C PHE A 65 11.40 -6.84 11.69
N GLY A 66 10.88 -7.38 12.80
CA GLY A 66 10.83 -6.73 14.14
C GLY A 66 12.02 -7.05 15.04
#